data_AF-A0A1I7WL38-F1
#
_entry.id   AF-A0A1I7WL38-F1
#
_cell.length_a   1.000
_cell.length_b   1.000
_cell.length_c   1.000
_cell.angle_alpha   90.00
_cell.angle_beta   90.00
_cell.angle_gamma   90.00
#
_symmetry.space_group_name_H-M   'P 1'
#
loop_
_entity.id
_entity.type
_entity.pdbx_description
1 polymer ?
#
loop_
_entity_poly.entity_id
_entity_poly.type
_entity_poly.pdbx_seq_one_letter_code
_entity_poly.pdbx_strand_id
1 'polypeptide(L)'
;MEQDQSLMNSNNAPAQLTFLCHMVNPSPSLFKMEFILSYNISTQKIEVVERDKNRKWRAGKSFVPCTSAKKLSERDFVPGRIVQLSQWKFYLIEGDEVTTEYLKEKALKEGRDFDHELSTNQNQF
;
A
#
# COMPACT_ATOMS: atom_id res chain seq x y z
N MET A 1 1.33 33.02 -21.85
CA MET A 1 1.73 32.42 -20.58
C MET A 1 0.49 31.76 -20.01
N GLU A 2 0.16 30.58 -20.54
CA GLU A 2 -0.98 29.80 -20.08
C GLU A 2 -0.62 29.11 -18.77
N GLN A 3 -1.48 29.31 -17.78
CA GLN A 3 -1.38 28.72 -16.46
C GLN A 3 -1.76 27.25 -16.58
N ASP A 4 -0.81 26.34 -16.40
CA ASP A 4 -1.11 24.93 -16.20
C ASP A 4 -1.43 24.70 -14.72
N GLN A 5 -2.66 25.07 -14.35
CA GLN A 5 -3.33 24.56 -13.16
C GLN A 5 -3.94 23.21 -13.53
N SER A 6 -3.13 22.14 -13.57
CA SER A 6 -3.67 20.79 -13.67
C SER A 6 -4.28 20.38 -12.33
N LEU A 7 -5.54 20.78 -12.14
CA LEU A 7 -6.61 19.97 -11.57
C LEU A 7 -6.19 19.03 -10.42
N MET A 8 -6.08 19.57 -9.21
CA MET A 8 -6.45 18.81 -8.01
C MET A 8 -7.98 18.57 -8.06
N ASN A 9 -8.40 17.63 -8.89
CA ASN A 9 -9.78 17.19 -8.93
C ASN A 9 -10.01 16.29 -7.72
N SER A 10 -10.48 16.88 -6.62
CA SER A 10 -10.57 16.33 -5.26
C SER A 10 -11.58 15.17 -5.07
N ASN A 11 -11.91 14.46 -6.15
CA ASN A 11 -12.96 13.44 -6.21
C ASN A 11 -12.55 12.11 -6.86
N ASN A 12 -11.33 11.98 -7.40
CA ASN A 12 -10.91 10.72 -8.01
C ASN A 12 -10.03 9.94 -7.05
N ALA A 13 -10.61 8.95 -6.35
CA ALA A 13 -9.83 7.92 -5.69
C ALA A 13 -8.84 7.31 -6.71
N PRO A 14 -7.59 7.04 -6.32
CA PRO A 14 -6.64 6.41 -7.22
C PRO A 14 -7.16 5.02 -7.60
N ALA A 15 -6.80 4.54 -8.79
CA ALA A 15 -7.24 3.22 -9.26
C ALA A 15 -6.75 2.09 -8.33
N GLN A 16 -5.62 2.31 -7.66
CA GLN A 16 -5.01 1.38 -6.73
C GLN A 16 -4.25 2.10 -5.62
N LEU A 17 -4.10 1.42 -4.49
CA LEU A 17 -3.18 1.79 -3.42
C LEU A 17 -1.91 0.95 -3.56
N THR A 18 -0.74 1.58 -3.53
CA THR A 18 0.55 0.94 -3.73
C THR A 18 1.40 1.08 -2.47
N PHE A 19 1.96 -0.02 -1.98
CA PHE A 19 2.81 -0.05 -0.79
C PHE A 19 4.11 -0.78 -1.03
N LEU A 20 5.19 -0.23 -0.46
CA LEU A 20 6.39 -1.00 -0.20
C LEU A 20 6.16 -1.84 1.06
N CYS A 21 6.50 -3.12 1.03
CA CYS A 21 6.32 -4.01 2.16
C CYS A 21 7.42 -5.06 2.23
N HIS A 22 7.54 -5.72 3.39
CA HIS A 22 8.33 -6.94 3.54
C HIS A 22 7.46 -8.08 4.07
N MET A 23 7.92 -9.32 3.90
CA MET A 23 7.22 -10.47 4.45
C MET A 23 7.54 -10.63 5.94
N VAL A 24 6.51 -10.85 6.75
CA VAL A 24 6.64 -11.19 8.18
C VAL A 24 7.00 -12.67 8.29
N ASN A 25 8.04 -12.99 9.07
CA ASN A 25 8.59 -14.35 9.22
C ASN A 25 8.90 -15.02 7.88
N PRO A 26 9.76 -14.41 7.02
CA PRO A 26 10.08 -14.97 5.72
C PRO A 26 10.88 -16.27 5.86
N SER A 27 10.74 -17.16 4.87
CA SER A 27 11.71 -18.25 4.71
C SER A 27 13.11 -17.68 4.43
N PRO A 28 14.18 -18.44 4.65
CA PRO A 28 15.55 -17.95 4.40
C PRO A 28 15.76 -17.40 2.97
N SER A 29 15.09 -17.96 1.97
CA SER A 29 15.17 -17.51 0.58
C SER A 29 14.48 -16.17 0.30
N LEU A 30 13.55 -15.76 1.16
CA LEU A 30 12.78 -14.52 1.05
C LEU A 30 13.24 -13.46 2.07
N PHE A 31 14.22 -13.81 2.91
CA PHE A 31 14.73 -12.90 3.92
C PHE A 31 15.34 -11.66 3.27
N LYS A 32 15.00 -10.47 3.79
CA LYS A 32 15.38 -9.14 3.26
C LYS A 32 14.86 -8.83 1.85
N MET A 33 13.98 -9.66 1.27
CA MET A 33 13.28 -9.26 0.05
C MET A 33 12.21 -8.22 0.39
N GLU A 34 12.15 -7.20 -0.46
CA GLU A 34 11.10 -6.19 -0.44
C GLU A 34 10.12 -6.46 -1.58
N PHE A 35 8.87 -6.10 -1.34
CA PHE A 35 7.77 -6.35 -2.24
C PHE A 35 6.97 -5.07 -2.45
N ILE A 36 6.32 -4.99 -3.61
CA ILE A 36 5.30 -3.98 -3.89
C ILE A 36 3.94 -4.67 -3.82
N LEU A 37 3.07 -4.16 -2.95
CA LEU A 37 1.70 -4.61 -2.80
C LEU A 37 0.79 -3.57 -3.46
N SER A 38 -0.02 -4.01 -4.41
CA SER A 38 -0.99 -3.16 -5.11
C SER A 38 -2.40 -3.65 -4.80
N TYR A 39 -3.23 -2.77 -4.22
CA TYR A 39 -4.65 -3.03 -3.96
C TYR A 39 -5.51 -2.19 -4.90
N ASN A 40 -6.22 -2.82 -5.83
CA ASN A 40 -7.16 -2.15 -6.71
C ASN A 40 -8.48 -1.89 -5.99
N ILE A 41 -8.82 -0.62 -5.82
CA ILE A 41 -9.97 -0.18 -5.00
C ILE A 41 -11.29 -0.69 -5.59
N SER A 42 -11.50 -0.51 -6.90
CA SER A 42 -12.76 -0.83 -7.57
C SER A 42 -13.05 -2.32 -7.66
N THR A 43 -12.02 -3.13 -7.92
CA THR A 43 -12.17 -4.58 -8.10
C THR A 43 -11.95 -5.37 -6.83
N GLN A 44 -11.45 -4.72 -5.77
CA GLN A 44 -11.04 -5.34 -4.51
C GLN A 44 -10.10 -6.53 -4.76
N LYS A 45 -9.13 -6.32 -5.65
CA LYS A 45 -8.09 -7.29 -5.98
C LYS A 45 -6.76 -6.81 -5.48
N ILE A 46 -5.93 -7.76 -5.08
CA ILE A 46 -4.61 -7.49 -4.54
C ILE A 46 -3.58 -8.33 -5.29
N GLU A 47 -2.44 -7.73 -5.58
CA GLU A 47 -1.28 -8.41 -6.10
C GLU A 47 -0.04 -8.03 -5.30
N VAL A 48 0.92 -8.95 -5.26
CA VAL A 48 2.22 -8.69 -4.65
C VAL A 48 3.30 -9.11 -5.63
N VAL A 49 4.20 -8.18 -5.92
CA VAL A 49 5.34 -8.39 -6.81
C VAL A 49 6.63 -8.12 -6.04
N GLU A 50 7.72 -8.75 -6.43
CA GLU A 50 9.05 -8.39 -5.93
C GLU A 50 9.37 -6.95 -6.32
N ARG A 51 10.04 -6.21 -5.44
CA ARG A 51 10.57 -4.89 -5.78
C ARG A 51 11.82 -5.03 -6.66
N ASP A 52 11.92 -4.23 -7.72
CA ASP A 52 13.17 -4.09 -8.49
C ASP A 52 14.29 -3.50 -7.61
N LYS A 53 15.47 -4.15 -7.62
CA LYS A 53 16.62 -3.75 -6.78
C LYS A 53 17.12 -2.34 -7.07
N ASN A 54 16.94 -1.85 -8.29
CA ASN A 54 17.47 -0.57 -8.76
C ASN A 54 16.43 0.56 -8.70
N ARG A 55 15.13 0.24 -8.60
CA ARG A 55 14.05 1.25 -8.63
C ARG A 55 12.96 0.91 -7.61
N LYS A 56 12.79 1.79 -6.62
CA LYS A 56 11.90 1.61 -5.46
C LYS A 56 10.46 1.20 -5.79
N TRP A 57 9.84 1.87 -6.75
CA TRP A 57 8.43 1.67 -7.12
C TRP A 57 8.24 0.88 -8.42
N ARG A 58 9.27 0.12 -8.83
CA ARG A 58 9.18 -0.70 -10.05
C ARG A 58 8.87 -2.14 -9.70
N ALA A 59 7.79 -2.64 -10.29
CA ALA A 59 7.39 -4.04 -10.23
C ALA A 59 8.43 -4.96 -10.88
N GLY A 60 8.82 -5.99 -10.14
CA GLY A 60 9.62 -7.12 -10.61
C GLY A 60 8.75 -8.34 -10.90
N LYS A 61 9.17 -9.50 -10.42
CA LYS A 61 8.47 -10.77 -10.64
C LYS A 61 7.20 -10.86 -9.77
N SER A 62 6.12 -11.41 -10.32
CA SER A 62 4.91 -11.71 -9.52
C SER A 62 5.23 -12.73 -8.42
N PHE A 63 4.85 -12.41 -7.19
CA PHE A 63 5.04 -13.24 -6.01
C PHE A 63 3.70 -13.82 -5.53
N VAL A 64 2.71 -12.97 -5.27
CA VAL A 64 1.31 -13.37 -5.09
C VAL A 64 0.54 -12.95 -6.33
N PRO A 65 -0.03 -13.89 -7.10
CA PRO A 65 -0.84 -13.54 -8.26
C PRO A 65 -2.09 -12.77 -7.84
N CYS A 66 -2.61 -11.96 -8.75
CA CYS A 66 -3.78 -11.13 -8.53
C CYS A 66 -4.95 -11.96 -7.95
N THR A 67 -5.28 -11.71 -6.68
CA THR A 67 -6.26 -12.48 -5.91
C THR A 67 -7.33 -11.59 -5.30
N SER A 68 -8.44 -12.19 -4.88
CA SER A 68 -9.56 -11.45 -4.29
C SER A 68 -9.24 -11.00 -2.86
N ALA A 69 -9.48 -9.72 -2.60
CA ALA A 69 -9.35 -9.05 -1.31
C ALA A 69 -10.69 -8.48 -0.82
N LYS A 70 -11.84 -9.10 -1.18
CA LYS A 70 -13.20 -8.63 -0.83
C LYS A 70 -13.47 -8.42 0.67
N LYS A 71 -12.64 -9.00 1.54
CA LYS A 71 -12.73 -8.85 3.00
C LYS A 71 -11.90 -7.68 3.53
N LEU A 72 -11.10 -7.04 2.68
CA LEU A 72 -10.28 -5.88 3.00
C LEU A 72 -10.92 -4.62 2.42
N SER A 73 -10.66 -3.51 3.08
CA SER A 73 -11.10 -2.16 2.74
C SER A 73 -9.90 -1.23 2.74
N GLU A 74 -10.01 0.01 2.25
CA GLU A 74 -8.87 0.93 2.26
C GLU A 74 -8.35 1.23 3.69
N ARG A 75 -9.19 1.07 4.72
CA ARG A 75 -8.82 1.25 6.13
C ARG A 75 -7.86 0.19 6.65
N ASP A 76 -7.79 -0.95 5.98
CA ASP A 76 -6.86 -2.03 6.33
C ASP A 76 -5.44 -1.73 5.82
N PHE A 77 -5.30 -0.74 4.95
CA PHE A 77 -4.04 -0.35 4.33
C PHE A 77 -3.52 0.97 4.92
N VAL A 78 -2.71 0.85 5.95
CA VAL A 78 -1.98 1.98 6.56
C VAL A 78 -0.54 1.51 6.80
N PRO A 79 0.49 2.34 6.52
CA PRO A 79 1.86 2.01 6.89
C PRO A 79 1.96 1.61 8.37
N GLY A 80 2.75 0.58 8.62
CA GLY A 80 2.90 -0.09 9.91
C GLY A 80 1.89 -1.21 10.19
N ARG A 81 0.89 -1.44 9.34
CA ARG A 81 -0.04 -2.58 9.48
C ARG A 81 0.47 -3.83 8.77
N ILE A 82 -0.01 -4.99 9.24
CA ILE A 82 0.18 -6.28 8.57
C ILE A 82 -1.05 -6.62 7.75
N VAL A 83 -0.86 -6.83 6.46
CA VAL A 83 -1.87 -7.39 5.56
C VAL A 83 -1.62 -8.89 5.42
N GLN A 84 -2.61 -9.71 5.78
CA GLN A 84 -2.55 -11.16 5.62
C GLN A 84 -3.28 -11.61 4.35
N LEU A 85 -2.53 -12.28 3.47
CA LEU A 85 -3.01 -12.86 2.21
C LEU A 85 -2.80 -14.39 2.24
N SER A 86 -3.85 -15.13 2.61
CA SER A 86 -3.76 -16.58 2.84
C SER A 86 -2.69 -16.90 3.90
N GLN A 87 -1.64 -17.64 3.52
CA GLN A 87 -0.49 -17.98 4.37
C GLN A 87 0.57 -16.86 4.46
N TRP A 88 0.50 -15.85 3.59
CA TRP A 88 1.49 -14.78 3.51
C TRP A 88 1.08 -13.60 4.38
N LYS A 89 2.03 -13.02 5.12
CA LYS A 89 1.83 -11.82 5.93
C LYS A 89 2.82 -10.76 5.46
N PHE A 90 2.33 -9.57 5.14
CA PHE A 90 3.14 -8.46 4.67
C PHE A 90 2.99 -7.27 5.60
N TYR A 91 4.09 -6.78 6.15
CA TYR A 91 4.09 -5.54 6.90
C TYR A 91 4.32 -4.37 5.95
N LEU A 92 3.39 -3.41 5.95
CA LEU A 92 3.40 -2.25 5.08
C LEU A 92 4.41 -1.23 5.61
N ILE A 93 5.44 -0.92 4.82
CA ILE A 93 6.50 0.01 5.23
C ILE A 93 6.07 1.44 4.94
N GLU A 94 5.64 1.71 3.70
CA GLU A 94 5.21 3.03 3.25
C GLU A 94 4.34 2.90 2.00
N GLY A 95 3.46 3.88 1.79
CA GLY A 95 2.72 4.04 0.54
C GLY A 95 3.52 4.88 -0.46
N ASP A 96 3.21 4.78 -1.75
CA ASP A 96 3.67 5.80 -2.70
C ASP A 96 3.01 7.16 -2.40
N GLU A 97 3.48 8.22 -3.07
CA GLU A 97 3.02 9.60 -2.84
C GLU A 97 1.49 9.71 -3.00
N VAL A 98 0.97 9.18 -4.12
CA VAL A 98 -0.46 9.20 -4.46
C VAL A 98 -1.30 8.45 -3.42
N THR A 99 -0.84 7.27 -3.00
CA THR A 99 -1.50 6.45 -1.97
C THR A 99 -1.52 7.17 -0.63
N THR A 100 -0.39 7.76 -0.26
CA THR A 100 -0.24 8.45 1.03
C THR A 100 -1.14 9.67 1.10
N GLU A 101 -1.17 10.49 0.06
CA GLU A 101 -2.05 11.66 -0.02
C GLU A 101 -3.52 11.25 0.02
N TYR A 102 -3.92 10.25 -0.79
CA TYR A 102 -5.30 9.76 -0.79
C TYR A 102 -5.74 9.25 0.59
N LEU A 103 -4.90 8.47 1.27
CA LEU A 103 -5.25 7.92 2.58
C LEU A 103 -5.33 9.01 3.66
N LYS A 104 -4.46 10.03 3.60
CA LYS A 104 -4.53 11.21 4.48
C LYS A 104 -5.85 11.97 4.28
N GLU A 105 -6.19 12.28 3.03
CA GLU A 105 -7.45 12.97 2.72
C GLU A 105 -8.67 12.14 3.15
N LYS A 106 -8.64 10.84 2.90
CA LYS A 106 -9.72 9.93 3.27
C LYS A 106 -9.87 9.83 4.79
N ALA A 107 -8.78 9.71 5.53
CA ALA A 107 -8.79 9.71 6.98
C ALA A 107 -9.38 11.02 7.53
N LEU A 108 -8.96 12.17 7.00
CA LEU A 108 -9.50 13.47 7.38
C LEU A 108 -11.03 13.56 7.14
N LYS A 109 -11.51 13.12 5.96
CA LYS A 109 -12.94 13.08 5.63
C LYS A 109 -13.74 12.15 6.55
N GLU A 110 -13.11 11.09 7.05
CA GLU A 110 -13.69 10.13 7.99
C GLU A 110 -13.52 10.54 9.47
N GLY A 111 -12.89 11.68 9.76
CA GLY A 111 -12.62 12.13 11.13
C GLY A 111 -11.58 11.27 11.86
N ARG A 112 -10.69 10.59 11.13
CA ARG A 112 -9.58 9.79 11.66
C ARG A 112 -8.27 10.58 11.64
N ASP A 113 -7.45 10.39 12.67
CA ASP A 113 -6.11 10.97 12.76
C ASP A 113 -5.09 10.01 12.12
N PHE A 114 -4.77 10.26 10.85
CA PHE A 114 -3.83 9.43 10.09
C PHE A 114 -2.40 9.47 10.63
N ASP A 115 -1.95 10.64 11.11
CA ASP A 115 -0.59 10.79 11.63
C ASP A 115 -0.43 10.08 12.98
N HIS A 116 -1.50 10.06 13.80
CA HIS A 116 -1.56 9.24 14.99
C HIS A 116 -1.56 7.73 14.68
N GLU A 117 -2.29 7.30 13.64
CA GLU A 117 -2.25 5.90 13.19
C GLU A 117 -0.86 5.48 12.72
N LEU A 118 -0.17 6.32 11.93
CA LEU A 118 1.20 6.08 11.48
C LEU A 118 2.16 5.93 12.65
N SER A 119 2.12 6.85 13.62
CA SER A 119 3.02 6.83 14.79
C SER A 119 2.76 5.64 15.71
N THR A 120 1.50 5.22 15.87
CA THR A 120 1.16 4.05 16.70
C THR A 120 1.64 2.74 16.06
N ASN A 121 1.50 2.61 14.74
CA ASN A 121 1.83 1.36 14.05
C ASN A 121 3.34 1.14 13.92
N GLN A 122 4.16 2.20 13.95
CA GLN A 122 5.63 2.09 13.88
C GLN A 122 6.27 1.50 15.16
N ASN A 123 5.55 1.46 16.29
CA ASN A 123 6.06 0.96 17.57
C ASN A 123 5.79 -0.54 17.81
N GLN A 124 5.30 -1.28 16.82
CA GLN A 124 4.87 -2.68 16.98
C GLN A 124 5.86 -3.74 16.46
N PHE A 125 7.06 -3.33 16.00
CA PHE A 125 8.11 -4.23 15.52
C PHE A 125 9.50 -3.82 15.98
#